data_AF-A0A556QWG0-F1
#
_entry.id   AF-A0A556QWG0-F1
#
_cell.length_a   1.000
_cell.length_b   1.000
_cell.length_c   1.000
_cell.angle_alpha   90.00
_cell.angle_beta   90.00
_cell.angle_gamma   90.00
#
_symmetry.space_group_name_H-M   'P 1'
#
loop_
_entity.id
_entity.type
_entity.pdbx_description
1 polymer ?
#
loop_
_entity_poly.entity_id
_entity_poly.type
_entity_poly.pdbx_seq_one_letter_code
_entity_poly.pdbx_strand_id
1 'polypeptide(L)'
;MNINPNLRLTFTGLLLILSSCNGLRNGMYGAESSSNSINDPIVMDYSHPSPNYNERSSSIPLKIIVAHYTVGDLQSSLNTLTDPSPVGHGRVSAHYLVPKAAIDNQRKVFGLVPEDKRAWHAGVGQWGIYGDVNDVSVGIEIVNSGYKELENRRAWDPFPDYQIDTLISLMQPVIETVLSLLM
;
A
#
# COMPACT_ATOMS: atom_id res chain seq x y z
N MET A 1 27.78 7.12 -9.16
CA MET A 1 26.30 7.10 -9.17
C MET A 1 25.82 8.28 -8.35
N ASN A 2 25.20 9.27 -8.99
CA ASN A 2 24.65 10.45 -8.30
C ASN A 2 23.37 10.04 -7.58
N ILE A 3 23.46 9.79 -6.28
CA ILE A 3 22.27 9.65 -5.43
C ILE A 3 21.81 11.07 -5.11
N ASN A 4 20.59 11.41 -5.52
CA ASN A 4 19.98 12.71 -5.25
C ASN A 4 19.74 12.85 -3.73
N PRO A 5 20.39 13.80 -3.03
CA PRO A 5 20.28 13.95 -1.57
C PRO A 5 18.90 14.45 -1.10
N ASN A 6 17.96 14.71 -2.02
CA ASN A 6 16.61 15.17 -1.73
C ASN A 6 15.53 14.08 -1.77
N LEU A 7 15.88 12.79 -1.81
CA LEU A 7 14.90 11.71 -1.67
C LEU A 7 14.42 11.63 -0.20
N ARG A 8 13.58 12.59 0.19
CA ARG A 8 12.77 12.49 1.40
C ARG A 8 11.60 11.56 1.06
N LEU A 9 11.50 10.43 1.75
CA LEU A 9 10.20 9.77 1.96
C LEU A 9 9.31 10.76 2.71
N THR A 10 8.65 11.65 1.99
CA THR A 10 7.64 12.54 2.55
C THR A 10 6.43 11.69 2.91
N PHE A 11 6.25 11.45 4.21
CA PHE A 11 5.03 10.93 4.81
C PHE A 11 3.89 11.95 4.67
N THR A 12 3.31 12.06 3.48
CA THR A 12 1.98 12.65 3.34
C THR A 12 0.98 11.52 3.60
N GLY A 13 0.52 11.42 4.85
CA GLY A 13 -0.60 10.54 5.21
C GLY A 13 -1.85 10.99 4.46
N LEU A 14 -2.28 10.20 3.48
CA LEU A 14 -3.55 10.40 2.80
C LEU A 14 -4.64 9.69 3.58
N LEU A 15 -5.52 10.49 4.16
CA LEU A 15 -6.77 10.10 4.78
C LEU A 15 -7.77 9.69 3.69
N LEU A 16 -8.18 8.42 3.64
CA LEU A 16 -9.40 7.99 2.94
C LEU A 16 -10.54 7.90 3.96
N ILE A 17 -11.30 8.99 4.11
CA ILE A 17 -12.68 8.91 4.65
C ILE A 17 -13.57 8.60 3.45
N LEU A 18 -13.89 7.33 3.24
CA LEU A 18 -14.95 6.95 2.32
C LEU A 18 -16.30 7.25 2.98
N SER A 19 -16.78 8.48 2.81
CA SER A 19 -18.22 8.74 2.89
C SER A 19 -18.87 8.10 1.67
N SER A 20 -19.75 7.14 1.91
CA SER A 20 -20.53 6.49 0.87
C SER A 20 -21.42 7.52 0.16
N CYS A 21 -21.13 7.79 -1.12
CA CYS A 21 -22.13 8.31 -2.05
C CYS A 21 -22.24 7.31 -3.20
N ASN A 22 -23.23 6.42 -3.12
CA ASN A 22 -23.73 5.71 -4.28
C ASN A 22 -24.29 6.74 -5.27
N GLY A 23 -23.59 6.95 -6.39
CA GLY A 23 -24.14 7.72 -7.50
C GLY A 23 -23.10 8.21 -8.50
N LEU A 24 -23.24 7.73 -9.74
CA LEU A 24 -22.66 8.24 -11.00
C LEU A 24 -21.25 7.75 -11.38
N ARG A 25 -21.17 6.52 -11.91
CA ARG A 25 -20.25 6.20 -13.01
C ARG A 25 -21.05 5.65 -14.18
N ASN A 26 -21.57 6.55 -15.02
CA ASN A 26 -22.02 6.23 -16.37
C ASN A 26 -21.37 7.20 -17.35
N GLY A 27 -20.57 6.64 -18.26
CA GLY A 27 -20.26 7.25 -19.56
C GLY A 27 -19.03 8.16 -19.61
N MET A 28 -17.94 7.60 -20.13
CA MET A 28 -17.04 8.16 -21.15
C MET A 28 -15.58 7.80 -20.85
N TYR A 29 -15.15 6.61 -21.29
CA TYR A 29 -13.88 6.35 -21.97
C TYR A 29 -14.00 4.95 -22.56
N GLY A 30 -14.25 4.86 -23.87
CA GLY A 30 -14.19 3.60 -24.60
C GLY A 30 -12.74 3.33 -25.01
N ALA A 31 -12.16 2.27 -24.46
CA ALA A 31 -11.12 1.48 -25.10
C ALA A 31 -10.95 0.14 -24.33
N GLU A 32 -11.29 -0.94 -25.03
CA GLU A 32 -10.90 -2.35 -24.84
C GLU A 32 -11.17 -3.03 -23.49
N SER A 33 -12.23 -3.86 -23.51
CA SER A 33 -12.47 -4.95 -22.59
C SER A 33 -11.34 -5.99 -22.66
N SER A 34 -10.38 -5.92 -21.75
CA SER A 34 -9.48 -7.03 -21.43
C SER A 34 -9.68 -7.45 -19.96
N SER A 35 -10.67 -8.32 -19.78
CA SER A 35 -10.79 -9.34 -18.71
C SER A 35 -10.14 -9.06 -17.35
N ASN A 36 -10.52 -7.99 -16.66
CA ASN A 36 -10.34 -7.87 -15.21
C ASN A 36 -11.43 -6.96 -14.63
N SER A 37 -12.63 -7.54 -14.46
CA SER A 37 -13.74 -6.89 -13.75
C SER A 37 -13.39 -6.74 -12.27
N ILE A 38 -13.94 -5.75 -11.58
CA ILE A 38 -13.87 -5.65 -10.10
C ILE A 38 -14.32 -6.94 -9.40
N ASN A 39 -15.13 -7.77 -10.10
CA ASN A 39 -15.62 -9.06 -9.62
C ASN A 39 -14.57 -10.19 -9.70
N ASP A 40 -13.49 -10.04 -10.47
CA ASP A 40 -12.46 -11.07 -10.56
C ASP A 40 -11.68 -11.08 -9.24
N PRO A 41 -11.58 -12.22 -8.54
CA PRO A 41 -11.00 -12.24 -7.20
C PRO A 41 -9.53 -11.82 -7.22
N ILE A 42 -9.10 -11.13 -6.16
CA ILE A 42 -7.66 -10.92 -5.95
C ILE A 42 -6.98 -12.25 -5.65
N VAL A 43 -5.75 -12.40 -6.12
CA VAL A 43 -4.90 -13.56 -5.87
C VAL A 43 -3.76 -13.11 -4.96
N MET A 44 -3.69 -13.68 -3.76
CA MET A 44 -2.60 -13.38 -2.83
C MET A 44 -1.34 -14.13 -3.25
N ASP A 45 -0.24 -13.40 -3.40
CA ASP A 45 1.09 -13.93 -3.67
C ASP A 45 1.98 -13.75 -2.44
N TYR A 46 2.42 -14.86 -1.85
CA TYR A 46 3.29 -14.89 -0.66
C TYR A 46 4.72 -15.32 -0.97
N SER A 47 5.13 -15.31 -2.25
CA SER A 47 6.46 -15.76 -2.68
C SER A 47 7.60 -14.80 -2.28
N HIS A 48 7.27 -13.62 -1.77
CA HIS A 48 8.23 -12.56 -1.39
C HIS A 48 8.05 -12.12 0.08
N PRO A 49 8.21 -13.02 1.07
CA PRO A 49 8.07 -12.63 2.47
C PRO A 49 9.17 -11.63 2.86
N SER A 50 8.78 -10.57 3.57
CA SER A 50 9.73 -9.63 4.13
C SER A 50 10.29 -10.16 5.46
N PRO A 51 11.60 -10.12 5.69
CA PRO A 51 12.20 -10.40 6.99
C PRO A 51 12.12 -9.19 7.94
N ASN A 52 11.64 -8.04 7.46
CA ASN A 52 11.67 -6.76 8.16
C ASN A 52 10.39 -6.55 8.98
N TYR A 53 10.20 -7.32 10.03
CA TYR A 53 9.10 -7.15 10.97
C TYR A 53 9.51 -7.56 12.39
N ASN A 54 8.66 -7.26 13.36
CA ASN A 54 8.78 -7.78 14.72
C ASN A 54 7.40 -8.13 15.29
N GLU A 55 7.37 -8.71 16.49
CA GLU A 55 6.11 -8.87 17.22
C GLU A 55 5.51 -7.51 17.53
N ARG A 56 4.17 -7.45 17.51
CA ARG A 56 3.43 -6.28 18.02
C ARG A 56 3.66 -6.18 19.52
N SER A 57 3.97 -4.98 19.97
CA SER A 57 4.38 -4.64 21.33
C SER A 57 3.20 -4.27 22.23
N SER A 58 2.10 -3.79 21.65
CA SER A 58 0.88 -3.47 22.38
C SER A 58 -0.13 -4.61 22.33
N SER A 59 -0.95 -4.71 23.38
CA SER A 59 -2.16 -5.53 23.39
C SER A 59 -3.35 -4.84 22.69
N ILE A 60 -3.10 -3.72 22.00
CA ILE A 60 -4.13 -2.96 21.30
C ILE A 60 -4.37 -3.66 19.97
N PRO A 61 -5.62 -4.03 19.64
CA PRO A 61 -5.93 -4.61 18.33
C PRO A 61 -5.67 -3.58 17.23
N LEU A 62 -5.56 -4.04 15.98
CA LEU A 62 -5.38 -3.13 14.85
C LEU A 62 -6.50 -2.09 14.78
N LYS A 63 -6.15 -0.83 14.51
CA LYS A 63 -7.07 0.31 14.46
C LYS A 63 -6.93 1.16 13.21
N ILE A 64 -5.81 1.03 12.50
CA ILE A 64 -5.43 1.95 11.44
C ILE A 64 -5.06 1.16 10.19
N ILE A 65 -5.47 1.67 9.03
CA ILE A 65 -4.96 1.25 7.73
C ILE A 65 -4.16 2.43 7.20
N VAL A 66 -2.91 2.20 6.83
CA VAL A 66 -2.06 3.22 6.22
C VAL A 66 -1.73 2.80 4.80
N ALA A 67 -2.12 3.65 3.83
CA ALA A 67 -1.79 3.47 2.44
C ALA A 67 -0.65 4.42 2.03
N HIS A 68 0.34 3.87 1.33
CA HIS A 68 1.52 4.57 0.82
C HIS A 68 1.67 4.30 -0.68
N TYR A 69 2.50 5.12 -1.34
CA TYR A 69 2.96 4.83 -2.70
C TYR A 69 4.49 4.70 -2.72
N THR A 70 5.00 3.82 -3.59
CA THR A 70 6.38 3.34 -3.47
C THR A 70 7.44 4.24 -4.11
N VAL A 71 7.07 5.18 -4.98
CA VAL A 71 8.02 5.98 -5.79
C VAL A 71 8.89 5.09 -6.69
N GLY A 72 8.35 3.96 -7.16
CA GLY A 72 9.12 2.95 -7.91
C GLY A 72 8.26 2.06 -8.79
N ASP A 73 8.93 1.14 -9.48
CA ASP A 73 8.28 0.02 -10.17
C ASP A 73 8.11 -1.18 -9.23
N LEU A 74 7.48 -2.25 -9.71
CA LEU A 74 7.20 -3.42 -8.89
C LEU A 74 8.47 -4.07 -8.33
N GLN A 75 9.50 -4.25 -9.17
CA GLN A 75 10.72 -4.96 -8.78
C GLN A 75 11.51 -4.18 -7.72
N SER A 76 11.69 -2.88 -7.93
CA SER A 76 12.36 -1.99 -6.97
C SER A 76 11.58 -1.89 -5.65
N SER A 77 10.24 -1.88 -5.72
CA SER A 77 9.38 -1.90 -4.54
C SER A 77 9.54 -3.20 -3.74
N LEU A 78 9.47 -4.37 -4.40
CA LEU A 78 9.68 -5.66 -3.76
C LEU A 78 11.06 -5.76 -3.12
N ASN A 79 12.10 -5.35 -3.83
CA ASN A 79 13.47 -5.35 -3.29
C ASN A 79 13.54 -4.47 -2.04
N THR A 80 13.02 -3.25 -2.09
CA THR A 80 13.07 -2.31 -0.96
C THR A 80 12.32 -2.83 0.27
N LEU A 81 11.16 -3.44 0.07
CA LEU A 81 10.29 -3.91 1.15
C LEU A 81 10.71 -5.27 1.72
N THR A 82 11.61 -6.00 1.06
CA THR A 82 12.04 -7.35 1.47
C THR A 82 13.54 -7.49 1.72
N ASP A 83 14.37 -6.49 1.39
CA ASP A 83 15.81 -6.52 1.65
C ASP A 83 16.09 -6.42 3.17
N PRO A 84 16.77 -7.40 3.79
CA PRO A 84 17.17 -7.33 5.20
C PRO A 84 18.32 -6.34 5.44
N SER A 85 18.94 -5.82 4.38
CA SER A 85 20.01 -4.83 4.47
C SER A 85 19.43 -3.44 4.73
N PRO A 86 20.05 -2.61 5.58
CA PRO A 86 19.59 -1.24 5.77
C PRO A 86 19.71 -0.45 4.46
N VAL A 87 18.62 0.18 4.00
CA VAL A 87 18.63 1.11 2.88
C VAL A 87 18.47 2.53 3.45
N GLY A 88 19.53 3.34 3.41
CA GLY A 88 19.49 4.70 3.94
C GLY A 88 19.16 4.77 5.44
N HIS A 89 17.95 5.23 5.78
CA HIS A 89 17.49 5.48 7.16
C HIS A 89 17.03 4.24 7.94
N GLY A 90 17.08 3.04 7.34
CA GLY A 90 16.77 1.81 8.06
C GLY A 90 16.23 0.71 7.15
N ARG A 91 15.55 -0.26 7.78
CA ARG A 91 14.79 -1.31 7.11
C ARG A 91 13.32 -0.88 7.07
N VAL A 92 12.64 -1.20 5.98
CA VAL A 92 11.21 -0.92 5.79
C VAL A 92 10.49 -2.17 5.29
N SER A 93 9.19 -2.21 5.50
CA SER A 93 8.30 -3.24 4.98
C SER A 93 6.86 -2.77 5.03
N ALA A 94 5.97 -3.51 4.38
CA ALA A 94 4.52 -3.32 4.47
C ALA A 94 3.86 -4.69 4.61
N HIS A 95 2.57 -4.71 4.93
CA HIS A 95 1.81 -5.96 4.95
C HIS A 95 1.47 -6.39 3.53
N TYR A 96 1.05 -5.43 2.70
CA TYR A 96 0.66 -5.67 1.32
C TYR A 96 1.34 -4.72 0.33
N LEU A 97 1.57 -5.22 -0.88
CA LEU A 97 1.99 -4.43 -2.03
C LEU A 97 1.04 -4.65 -3.21
N VAL A 98 0.44 -3.57 -3.71
CA VAL A 98 -0.52 -3.57 -4.83
C VAL A 98 0.21 -3.14 -6.12
N PRO A 99 0.40 -4.05 -7.09
CA PRO A 99 1.05 -3.76 -8.36
C PRO A 99 0.25 -2.78 -9.23
N LYS A 100 0.93 -2.14 -10.19
CA LYS A 100 0.31 -1.17 -11.10
C LYS A 100 -0.56 -1.80 -12.20
N ALA A 101 -0.35 -3.08 -12.49
CA ALA A 101 -1.04 -3.82 -13.54
C ALA A 101 -1.17 -5.31 -13.17
N ALA A 102 -1.98 -6.03 -13.95
CA ALA A 102 -2.13 -7.47 -13.80
C ALA A 102 -0.83 -8.22 -14.06
N ILE A 103 -0.65 -9.30 -13.31
CA ILE A 103 0.48 -10.22 -13.44
C ILE A 103 -0.11 -11.57 -13.80
N ASP A 104 0.32 -12.14 -14.93
CA ASP A 104 -0.22 -13.39 -15.48
C ASP A 104 -1.75 -13.34 -15.69
N ASN A 105 -2.27 -12.18 -16.11
CA ASN A 105 -3.71 -11.90 -16.25
C ASN A 105 -4.51 -12.00 -14.94
N GLN A 106 -3.86 -11.92 -13.78
CA GLN A 106 -4.51 -11.99 -12.47
C GLN A 106 -4.36 -10.70 -11.68
N ARG A 107 -5.34 -10.42 -10.82
CA ARG A 107 -5.32 -9.40 -9.75
C ARG A 107 -4.44 -9.80 -8.59
N LYS A 108 -3.13 -9.88 -8.84
CA LYS A 108 -2.16 -10.25 -7.81
C LYS A 108 -1.95 -9.12 -6.81
N VAL A 109 -1.94 -9.48 -5.53
CA VAL A 109 -1.49 -8.65 -4.41
C VAL A 109 -0.41 -9.42 -3.67
N PHE A 110 0.73 -8.79 -3.41
CA PHE A 110 1.80 -9.43 -2.66
C PHE A 110 1.56 -9.25 -1.17
N GLY A 111 1.48 -10.37 -0.43
CA GLY A 111 1.50 -10.39 1.03
C GLY A 111 2.94 -10.54 1.52
N LEU A 112 3.48 -9.50 2.14
CA LEU A 112 4.90 -9.43 2.52
C LEU A 112 5.12 -9.70 4.01
N VAL A 113 4.22 -9.21 4.87
CA VAL A 113 4.26 -9.39 6.34
C VAL A 113 2.88 -9.83 6.82
N PRO A 114 2.75 -10.89 7.63
CA PRO A 114 1.48 -11.28 8.25
C PRO A 114 0.87 -10.16 9.10
N GLU A 115 -0.46 -9.99 9.08
CA GLU A 115 -1.14 -8.90 9.79
C GLU A 115 -1.00 -8.96 11.33
N ASP A 116 -0.73 -10.13 11.90
CA ASP A 116 -0.45 -10.31 13.33
C ASP A 116 0.97 -9.83 13.74
N LYS A 117 1.82 -9.50 12.76
CA LYS A 117 3.16 -8.96 12.98
C LYS A 117 3.21 -7.45 12.69
N ARG A 118 4.17 -6.76 13.29
CA ARG A 118 4.41 -5.34 13.09
C ARG A 118 5.34 -5.13 11.88
N ALA A 119 4.76 -4.77 10.73
CA ALA A 119 5.53 -4.25 9.59
C ALA A 119 6.07 -2.83 9.87
N TRP A 120 7.08 -2.39 9.12
CA TRP A 120 7.79 -1.12 9.34
C TRP A 120 7.53 -0.15 8.17
N HIS A 121 6.33 0.44 8.14
CA HIS A 121 5.88 1.29 7.03
C HIS A 121 5.63 2.75 7.42
N ALA A 122 5.15 3.01 8.65
CA ALA A 122 4.69 4.34 9.07
C ALA A 122 5.81 5.28 9.57
N GLY A 123 7.03 4.77 9.74
CA GLY A 123 8.14 5.54 10.32
C GLY A 123 7.88 5.96 11.78
N VAL A 124 8.57 7.02 12.22
CA VAL A 124 8.34 7.65 13.54
C VAL A 124 7.20 8.65 13.40
N GLY A 125 6.14 8.48 14.18
CA GLY A 125 4.98 9.38 14.16
C GLY A 125 3.88 8.93 15.10
N GLN A 126 2.85 9.77 15.23
CA GLN A 126 1.69 9.55 16.08
C GLN A 126 0.42 9.82 15.29
N TRP A 127 -0.63 9.03 15.54
CA TRP A 127 -1.97 9.31 15.03
C TRP A 127 -2.99 9.31 16.16
N GLY A 128 -3.60 10.47 16.43
CA GLY A 128 -4.48 10.64 17.57
C GLY A 128 -3.76 10.29 18.88
N ILE A 129 -4.23 9.24 19.56
CA ILE A 129 -3.63 8.75 20.81
C ILE A 129 -2.55 7.66 20.59
N TYR A 130 -2.36 7.18 19.37
CA TYR A 130 -1.46 6.06 19.07
C TYR A 130 -0.07 6.56 18.70
N GLY A 131 0.90 6.38 19.61
CA GLY A 131 2.27 6.87 19.45
C GLY A 131 3.21 5.98 18.63
N ASP A 132 2.90 4.69 18.47
CA ASP A 132 3.57 3.82 17.48
C ASP A 132 2.51 3.31 16.50
N VAL A 133 2.41 4.01 15.36
CA VAL A 133 1.40 3.72 14.34
C VAL A 133 1.57 2.31 13.78
N ASN A 134 2.83 1.88 13.52
CA ASN A 134 3.11 0.56 12.96
C ASN A 134 2.51 -0.58 13.80
N ASP A 135 2.52 -0.40 15.13
CA ASP A 135 2.09 -1.41 16.08
C ASP A 135 0.58 -1.66 16.05
N VAL A 136 -0.20 -0.66 15.66
CA VAL A 136 -1.67 -0.70 15.61
C VAL A 136 -2.23 -0.58 14.19
N SER A 137 -1.39 -0.76 13.17
CA SER A 137 -1.80 -0.60 11.77
C SER A 137 -1.50 -1.78 10.86
N VAL A 138 -2.31 -1.88 9.80
CA VAL A 138 -1.98 -2.57 8.55
C VAL A 138 -1.44 -1.53 7.55
N GLY A 139 -0.38 -1.90 6.85
CA GLY A 139 0.35 -1.05 5.92
C GLY A 139 0.24 -1.59 4.52
N ILE A 140 -0.19 -0.76 3.58
CA ILE A 140 -0.38 -1.11 2.17
C ILE A 140 0.45 -0.16 1.32
N GLU A 141 1.34 -0.73 0.53
CA GLU A 141 2.12 -0.01 -0.46
C GLU A 141 1.47 -0.17 -1.85
N ILE A 142 1.39 0.92 -2.60
CA ILE A 142 0.78 0.94 -3.92
C ILE A 142 1.86 1.33 -4.94
N VAL A 143 2.16 0.44 -5.88
CA VAL A 143 3.22 0.69 -6.89
C VAL A 143 2.84 1.87 -7.76
N ASN A 144 3.54 2.99 -7.58
CA ASN A 144 3.30 4.22 -8.32
C ASN A 144 4.58 5.08 -8.29
N SER A 145 4.90 5.72 -9.42
CA SER A 145 6.14 6.49 -9.55
C SER A 145 6.11 7.85 -8.81
N GLY A 146 5.00 8.22 -8.20
CA GLY A 146 4.82 9.47 -7.48
C GLY A 146 4.66 10.64 -8.43
N TYR A 147 5.42 11.72 -8.22
CA TYR A 147 5.36 12.90 -9.06
C TYR A 147 6.70 13.21 -9.73
N LYS A 148 6.61 13.92 -10.85
CA LYS A 148 7.73 14.62 -11.47
C LYS A 148 7.56 16.12 -11.26
N GLU A 149 8.64 16.79 -10.88
CA GLU A 149 8.68 18.25 -10.86
C GLU A 149 8.77 18.75 -12.31
N LEU A 150 7.83 19.62 -12.69
CA LEU A 150 7.84 20.41 -13.92
C LEU A 150 8.01 21.88 -13.54
N GLU A 151 8.43 22.73 -14.48
CA GLU A 151 8.85 24.11 -14.21
C GLU A 151 7.94 24.92 -13.26
N ASN A 152 6.61 24.74 -13.35
CA ASN A 152 5.65 25.45 -12.51
C ASN A 152 4.63 24.54 -11.79
N ARG A 153 4.84 23.22 -11.77
CA ARG A 153 3.89 22.27 -11.14
C ARG A 153 4.49 20.90 -10.91
N ARG A 154 3.88 20.16 -9.97
CA ARG A 154 4.02 18.70 -9.89
C ARG A 154 3.07 18.03 -10.88
N ALA A 155 3.58 17.07 -11.63
CA ALA A 155 2.78 16.12 -12.40
C ALA A 155 2.79 14.77 -11.68
N TRP A 156 1.64 14.37 -11.15
CA TRP A 156 1.45 13.10 -10.44
C TRP A 156 1.12 11.99 -11.43
N ASP A 157 1.74 10.84 -11.23
CA ASP A 157 1.46 9.60 -11.95
C ASP A 157 0.11 9.04 -11.48
N PRO A 158 -0.90 8.90 -12.38
CA PRO A 158 -2.20 8.42 -11.98
C PRO A 158 -2.14 6.94 -11.54
N PHE A 159 -3.04 6.58 -10.63
CA PHE A 159 -3.33 5.18 -10.31
C PHE A 159 -4.33 4.65 -11.34
N PRO A 160 -4.04 3.58 -12.09
CA PRO A 160 -4.99 2.99 -13.04
C PRO A 160 -6.24 2.44 -12.34
N ASP A 161 -7.40 2.47 -13.01
CA ASP A 161 -8.66 1.95 -12.47
C ASP A 161 -8.50 0.49 -11.95
N TYR A 162 -7.79 -0.35 -12.71
CA TYR A 162 -7.44 -1.71 -12.30
C TYR A 162 -6.75 -1.79 -10.92
N GLN A 163 -5.82 -0.88 -10.66
CA GLN A 163 -5.06 -0.84 -9.41
C GLN A 163 -5.95 -0.38 -8.26
N ILE A 164 -6.83 0.60 -8.51
CA ILE A 164 -7.82 1.08 -7.55
C ILE A 164 -8.83 -0.02 -7.22
N ASP A 165 -9.35 -0.73 -8.22
CA ASP A 165 -10.26 -1.86 -8.00
C ASP A 165 -9.56 -2.93 -7.15
N THR A 166 -8.33 -3.30 -7.48
CA THR A 166 -7.49 -4.25 -6.71
C THR A 166 -7.32 -3.83 -5.26
N LEU A 167 -7.05 -2.55 -5.02
CA LEU A 167 -7.00 -1.99 -3.68
C LEU A 167 -8.36 -2.10 -2.97
N ILE A 168 -9.47 -1.75 -3.62
CA ILE A 168 -10.82 -1.84 -3.04
C ILE A 168 -11.13 -3.29 -2.60
N SER A 169 -10.85 -4.28 -3.46
CA SER A 169 -11.07 -5.68 -3.12
C SER A 169 -10.16 -6.18 -2.00
N LEU A 170 -8.92 -5.68 -1.90
CA LEU A 170 -8.04 -5.94 -0.75
C LEU A 170 -8.56 -5.26 0.52
N MET A 171 -9.18 -4.09 0.41
CA MET A 171 -9.59 -3.33 1.59
C MET A 171 -10.70 -3.98 2.38
N GLN A 172 -11.59 -4.73 1.73
CA GLN A 172 -12.66 -5.41 2.44
C GLN A 172 -12.15 -6.37 3.53
N PRO A 173 -11.31 -7.39 3.24
CA PRO A 173 -10.79 -8.28 4.28
C PRO A 173 -9.89 -7.56 5.29
N VAL A 174 -9.10 -6.56 4.88
CA VAL A 174 -8.25 -5.80 5.82
C VAL A 174 -9.11 -4.97 6.80
N ILE A 175 -10.21 -4.38 6.32
CA ILE A 175 -11.17 -3.69 7.18
C ILE A 175 -11.82 -4.67 8.15
N GLU A 176 -12.16 -5.88 7.73
CA GLU A 176 -12.67 -6.93 8.62
C GLU A 176 -11.65 -7.29 9.71
N THR A 177 -10.36 -7.42 9.38
CA THR A 177 -9.30 -7.61 10.39
C THR A 177 -9.26 -6.44 11.40
N VAL A 178 -9.24 -5.20 10.91
CA VAL A 178 -9.13 -3.99 11.77
C VAL A 178 -10.40 -3.73 12.59
N LEU A 179 -11.58 -4.05 12.03
CA LEU A 179 -12.86 -3.91 12.71
C LEU A 179 -13.23 -5.11 13.57
N SER A 180 -12.44 -6.19 13.56
CA SER A 180 -12.67 -7.36 14.42
C SER A 180 -12.51 -6.98 15.91
N LEU A 181 -13.58 -6.40 16.44
CA LEU A 181 -13.88 -6.30 17.86
C LEU A 181 -14.53 -7.62 18.22
N LEU A 182 -13.78 -8.52 18.86
CA LEU A 182 -14.33 -9.60 19.68
C LEU A 182 -15.40 -10.46 18.98
N MET A 183 -14.96 -11.53 18.31
CA MET A 183 -15.65 -12.80 18.45
C MET A 183 -15.01 -13.59 19.60
#